data_AF-A0A1X7A6W4-F1
#
_entry.id   AF-A0A1X7A6W4-F1
#
_cell.length_a   1.000
_cell.length_b   1.000
_cell.length_c   1.000
_cell.angle_alpha   90.00
_cell.angle_beta   90.00
_cell.angle_gamma   90.00
#
_symmetry.space_group_name_H-M   'P 1'
#
loop_
_entity.id
_entity.type
_entity.pdbx_description
1 polymer ?
#
loop_
_entity_poly.entity_id
_entity_poly.type
_entity_poly.pdbx_seq_one_letter_code
_entity_poly.pdbx_strand_id
1 'polypeptide(L)'
;MPQTLSQTQIIRSLGQALEWFEKEVGWGVSPGELNHLTGRIGELYAAMVTRGQMALATNQRGYDVVSLQGEYISVKTVTSSNHVKFRASTFDIVQRVMILRLVVEDDTVSIEEILDCSADDIRRNGASSDGSFTVSISGATSENGAGQGVSERLRLPIEDIQQLKETGSASYGPHRIVQYENGTILVETNGIVQEVAKPILREVAKATGVEISNAAGNMKNTRSLGSDIIKALS
;
A
#
# COMPACT_ATOMS: atom_id res chain seq x y z
N MET A 1 29.91 1.19 -15.33
CA MET A 1 28.97 2.33 -15.28
C MET A 1 27.74 1.87 -14.52
N PRO A 2 27.29 2.56 -13.46
CA PRO A 2 26.01 2.23 -12.83
C PRO A 2 24.91 2.43 -13.88
N GLN A 3 24.08 1.39 -14.07
CA GLN A 3 23.08 1.36 -15.12
C GLN A 3 21.81 2.06 -14.64
N THR A 4 21.41 3.13 -15.32
CA THR A 4 20.10 3.77 -15.11
C THR A 4 19.00 2.86 -15.64
N LEU A 5 17.91 2.75 -14.90
CA LEU A 5 16.76 1.92 -15.26
C LEU A 5 15.72 2.79 -15.96
N SER A 6 15.23 2.36 -17.12
CA SER A 6 14.04 2.98 -17.71
C SER A 6 12.83 2.81 -16.78
N GLN A 7 11.83 3.69 -16.92
CA GLN A 7 10.58 3.58 -16.15
C GLN A 7 9.88 2.22 -16.36
N THR A 8 9.91 1.68 -17.57
CA THR A 8 9.39 0.33 -17.84
C THR A 8 10.16 -0.76 -17.09
N GLN A 9 11.48 -0.63 -16.95
CA GLN A 9 12.27 -1.56 -16.15
C GLN A 9 11.96 -1.43 -14.66
N ILE A 10 11.80 -0.22 -14.13
CA ILE A 10 11.39 0.00 -12.73
C ILE A 10 10.04 -0.66 -12.46
N ILE A 11 9.04 -0.44 -13.31
CA ILE A 11 7.70 -1.04 -13.18
C ILE A 11 7.78 -2.57 -13.20
N ARG A 12 8.52 -3.15 -14.15
CA ARG A 12 8.70 -4.62 -14.24
C ARG A 12 9.42 -5.17 -13.01
N SER A 13 10.48 -4.51 -12.56
CA SER A 13 11.21 -4.91 -11.36
C SER A 13 10.36 -4.81 -10.10
N LEU A 14 9.52 -3.79 -9.98
CA LEU A 14 8.56 -3.66 -8.88
C LEU A 14 7.57 -4.82 -8.89
N GLY A 15 6.96 -5.12 -10.04
CA GLY A 15 6.03 -6.25 -10.18
C GLY A 15 6.68 -7.59 -9.82
N GLN A 16 7.90 -7.85 -10.30
CA GLN A 16 8.65 -9.06 -9.96
C GLN A 16 8.99 -9.14 -8.46
N ALA A 17 9.36 -8.03 -7.85
CA ALA A 17 9.67 -7.98 -6.42
C ALA A 17 8.43 -8.27 -5.56
N LEU A 18 7.28 -7.72 -5.94
CA LEU A 18 6.00 -8.01 -5.30
C LEU A 18 5.61 -9.49 -5.44
N GLU A 19 5.74 -10.07 -6.64
CA GLU A 19 5.44 -11.49 -6.88
C GLU A 19 6.33 -12.42 -6.03
N TRP A 20 7.61 -12.10 -5.89
CA TRP A 20 8.51 -12.85 -5.01
C TRP A 20 8.12 -12.71 -3.54
N PHE A 21 7.75 -11.51 -3.12
CA PHE A 21 7.31 -11.26 -1.74
C PHE A 21 6.02 -12.03 -1.42
N GLU A 22 5.06 -12.06 -2.36
CA GLU A 22 3.84 -12.89 -2.25
C GLU A 22 4.15 -14.37 -2.10
N LYS A 23 5.10 -14.91 -2.88
CA LYS A 23 5.51 -16.32 -2.78
C LYS A 23 6.14 -16.67 -1.44
N GLU A 24 7.09 -15.86 -0.97
CA GLU A 24 7.77 -16.08 0.32
C GLU A 24 6.76 -16.07 1.48
N VAL A 25 5.85 -15.09 1.48
CA VAL A 25 4.78 -15.02 2.49
C VAL A 25 3.82 -16.20 2.37
N GLY A 26 3.45 -16.61 1.15
CA GLY A 26 2.63 -17.80 0.91
C GLY A 26 3.29 -19.11 1.36
N TRP A 27 4.63 -19.17 1.42
CA TRP A 27 5.38 -20.27 2.01
C TRP A 27 5.51 -20.19 3.54
N GLY A 28 4.91 -19.18 4.16
CA GLY A 28 4.87 -19.00 5.62
C GLY A 28 6.03 -18.19 6.19
N VAL A 29 6.86 -17.55 5.36
CA VAL A 29 7.91 -16.64 5.85
C VAL A 29 7.26 -15.37 6.39
N SER A 30 7.68 -14.93 7.56
CA SER A 30 7.08 -13.73 8.15
C SER A 30 7.52 -12.49 7.36
N PRO A 31 6.62 -11.52 7.10
CA PRO A 31 6.97 -10.28 6.39
C PRO A 31 8.14 -9.50 7.01
N GLY A 32 8.35 -9.63 8.32
CA GLY A 32 9.44 -8.98 9.05
C GLY A 32 10.83 -9.59 8.81
N GLU A 33 10.91 -10.80 8.26
CA GLU A 33 12.17 -11.46 7.92
C GLU A 33 12.66 -11.06 6.51
N LEU A 34 11.78 -10.49 5.68
CA LEU A 34 12.05 -10.13 4.29
C LEU A 34 12.58 -8.70 4.12
N ASN A 35 13.30 -8.16 5.10
CA ASN A 35 13.69 -6.73 5.18
C ASN A 35 14.41 -6.18 3.93
N HIS A 36 15.25 -6.99 3.28
CA HIS A 36 15.92 -6.58 2.04
C HIS A 36 14.96 -6.46 0.87
N LEU A 37 14.02 -7.41 0.76
CA LEU A 37 13.02 -7.41 -0.31
C LEU A 37 11.99 -6.29 -0.09
N THR A 38 11.53 -6.08 1.15
CA THR A 38 10.61 -4.99 1.49
C THR A 38 11.25 -3.61 1.27
N GLY A 39 12.52 -3.44 1.65
CA GLY A 39 13.30 -2.24 1.33
C GLY A 39 13.34 -2.01 -0.19
N ARG A 40 13.71 -3.04 -0.96
CA ARG A 40 13.81 -2.94 -2.42
C ARG A 40 12.48 -2.59 -3.10
N ILE A 41 11.37 -3.19 -2.65
CA ILE A 41 10.02 -2.88 -3.13
C ILE A 41 9.71 -1.39 -2.91
N GLY A 42 10.01 -0.86 -1.72
CA GLY A 42 9.76 0.54 -1.41
C GLY A 42 10.57 1.49 -2.28
N GLU A 43 11.85 1.22 -2.48
CA GLU A 43 12.71 2.04 -3.34
C GLU A 43 12.22 2.03 -4.80
N LEU A 44 11.83 0.86 -5.32
CA LEU A 44 11.27 0.72 -6.66
C LEU A 44 9.94 1.47 -6.81
N TYR A 45 9.06 1.39 -5.80
CA TYR A 45 7.82 2.14 -5.76
C TYR A 45 8.06 3.64 -5.75
N ALA A 46 8.93 4.13 -4.87
CA ALA A 46 9.29 5.54 -4.79
C ALA A 46 9.88 6.05 -6.11
N ALA A 47 10.78 5.28 -6.75
CA ALA A 47 11.32 5.62 -8.05
C ALA A 47 10.25 5.66 -9.16
N MET A 48 9.25 4.77 -9.10
CA MET A 48 8.13 4.76 -10.05
C MET A 48 7.24 6.00 -9.89
N VAL A 49 6.74 6.26 -8.67
CA VAL A 49 5.76 7.35 -8.45
C VAL A 49 6.36 8.73 -8.62
N THR A 50 7.64 8.90 -8.28
CA THR A 50 8.38 10.16 -8.47
C THR A 50 9.04 10.29 -9.84
N ARG A 51 8.84 9.29 -10.73
CA ARG A 51 9.50 9.16 -12.03
C ARG A 51 11.02 9.28 -11.95
N GLY A 52 11.56 8.90 -10.79
CA GLY A 52 12.96 9.04 -10.43
C GLY A 52 13.84 7.87 -10.86
N GLN A 53 15.00 7.79 -10.23
CA GLN A 53 15.97 6.71 -10.35
C GLN A 53 16.40 6.26 -8.96
N MET A 54 16.67 4.97 -8.83
CA MET A 54 17.32 4.43 -7.64
C MET A 54 18.75 4.99 -7.53
N ALA A 55 19.25 5.12 -6.31
CA ALA A 55 20.62 5.55 -6.08
C ALA A 55 21.63 4.67 -6.83
N LEU A 56 22.63 5.32 -7.45
CA LEU A 56 23.60 4.67 -8.33
C LEU A 56 24.60 3.77 -7.59
N ALA A 57 24.83 4.03 -6.31
CA ALA A 57 25.75 3.26 -5.47
C ALA A 57 24.99 2.27 -4.57
N THR A 58 25.46 1.04 -4.52
CA THR A 58 25.05 0.08 -3.48
C THR A 58 25.44 0.64 -2.11
N ASN A 59 24.47 0.73 -1.19
CA ASN A 59 24.63 1.39 0.13
C ASN A 59 24.92 2.90 0.04
N GLN A 60 24.28 3.59 -0.91
CA GLN A 60 24.30 5.05 -0.96
C GLN A 60 23.96 5.62 0.42
N ARG A 61 24.83 6.51 0.92
CA ARG A 61 24.62 7.11 2.23
C ARG A 61 23.48 8.12 2.13
N GLY A 62 22.46 7.93 2.98
CA GLY A 62 21.42 8.91 3.33
C GLY A 62 20.17 8.95 2.45
N TYR A 63 20.25 8.65 1.16
CA TYR A 63 19.09 8.62 0.26
C TYR A 63 19.09 7.36 -0.61
N ASP A 64 17.90 6.97 -1.06
CA ASP A 64 17.66 5.72 -1.76
C ASP A 64 17.19 5.98 -3.21
N VAL A 65 16.51 7.11 -3.44
CA VAL A 65 15.95 7.51 -4.75
C VAL A 65 16.26 8.97 -5.04
N VAL A 66 16.47 9.29 -6.32
CA VAL A 66 16.52 10.66 -6.83
C VAL A 66 15.29 10.89 -7.71
N SER A 67 14.42 11.84 -7.37
CA SER A 67 13.20 12.13 -8.16
C SER A 67 13.53 12.72 -9.53
N LEU A 68 12.53 12.80 -10.42
CA LEU A 68 12.67 13.51 -11.69
C LEU A 68 13.04 14.99 -11.49
N GLN A 69 12.61 15.58 -10.38
CA GLN A 69 12.88 16.96 -9.98
C GLN A 69 14.26 17.13 -9.31
N GLY A 70 15.01 16.03 -9.10
CA GLY A 70 16.34 16.05 -8.48
C GLY A 70 16.33 16.02 -6.95
N GLU A 71 15.21 15.70 -6.33
CA GLU A 71 15.12 15.57 -4.87
C GLU A 71 15.79 14.27 -4.40
N TYR A 72 16.58 14.35 -3.34
CA TYR A 72 17.11 13.17 -2.66
C TYR A 72 16.08 12.64 -1.66
N ILE A 73 15.55 11.45 -1.97
CA ILE A 73 14.47 10.80 -1.23
C ILE A 73 15.04 9.68 -0.38
N SER A 74 14.75 9.70 0.92
CA SER A 74 14.94 8.52 1.78
C SER A 74 13.63 7.76 1.92
N VAL A 75 13.69 6.45 1.71
CA VAL A 75 12.54 5.55 1.70
C VAL A 75 12.62 4.60 2.89
N LYS A 76 11.50 4.43 3.60
CA LYS A 76 11.36 3.42 4.66
C LYS A 76 10.11 2.60 4.42
N THR A 77 10.32 1.32 4.18
CA THR A 77 9.22 0.36 4.09
C THR A 77 9.05 -0.37 5.41
N VAL A 78 7.82 -0.45 5.89
CA VAL A 78 7.45 -1.23 7.07
C VAL A 78 6.41 -2.29 6.71
N THR A 79 6.33 -3.34 7.51
CA THR A 79 5.24 -4.34 7.45
C THR A 79 4.36 -4.17 8.68
N SER A 80 4.91 -4.50 9.86
CA SER A 80 4.20 -4.47 11.14
C SER A 80 4.68 -3.38 12.12
N SER A 81 5.83 -2.74 11.89
CA SER A 81 6.35 -1.72 12.80
C SER A 81 5.42 -0.51 12.89
N ASN A 82 5.29 0.07 14.09
CA ASN A 82 4.56 1.32 14.34
C ASN A 82 5.46 2.54 14.50
N HIS A 83 6.77 2.36 14.32
CA HIS A 83 7.74 3.43 14.38
C HIS A 83 8.81 3.26 13.30
N VAL A 84 9.28 4.38 12.77
CA VAL A 84 10.36 4.43 11.80
C VAL A 84 11.45 5.35 12.33
N LYS A 85 12.72 4.94 12.18
CA LYS A 85 13.87 5.72 12.60
C LYS A 85 14.70 6.16 11.40
N PHE A 86 15.05 7.44 11.38
CA PHE A 86 16.02 8.04 10.46
C PHE A 86 17.28 8.42 11.23
N ARG A 87 18.46 8.06 10.72
CA ARG A 87 19.73 8.44 11.35
C ARG A 87 20.01 9.91 11.07
N ALA A 88 20.22 10.71 12.11
CA ALA A 88 20.48 12.14 11.95
C ALA A 88 21.78 12.39 11.16
N SER A 89 22.80 11.53 11.35
CA SER A 89 24.11 11.65 10.69
C SER A 89 24.10 11.55 9.17
N THR A 90 22.98 11.12 8.56
CA THR A 90 22.82 11.03 7.11
C THR A 90 21.64 11.85 6.60
N PHE A 91 20.96 12.57 7.48
CA PHE A 91 19.69 13.21 7.17
C PHE A 91 19.87 14.59 6.53
N ASP A 92 21.05 15.21 6.65
CA ASP A 92 21.33 16.55 6.10
C ASP A 92 21.24 16.63 4.58
N ILE A 93 21.50 15.51 3.90
CA ILE A 93 21.42 15.42 2.44
C ILE A 93 20.03 15.01 1.94
N VAL A 94 19.13 14.60 2.84
CA VAL A 94 17.77 14.17 2.51
C VAL A 94 16.90 15.40 2.36
N GLN A 95 16.14 15.46 1.27
CA GLN A 95 15.21 16.55 0.98
C GLN A 95 13.75 16.12 1.17
N ARG A 96 13.46 14.86 0.88
CA ARG A 96 12.11 14.28 0.96
C ARG A 96 12.15 12.91 1.60
N VAL A 97 11.11 12.56 2.35
CA VAL A 97 10.98 11.28 3.03
C VAL A 97 9.69 10.61 2.59
N MET A 98 9.79 9.34 2.23
CA MET A 98 8.64 8.48 1.98
C MET A 98 8.63 7.30 2.96
N ILE A 99 7.51 7.11 3.65
CA ILE A 99 7.26 5.95 4.50
C ILE A 99 6.14 5.14 3.87
N LEU A 100 6.42 3.88 3.59
CA LEU A 100 5.51 2.95 2.92
C LEU A 100 5.21 1.78 3.85
N ARG A 101 3.98 1.25 3.77
CA ARG A 101 3.60 0.01 4.43
C ARG A 101 3.26 -1.05 3.40
N LEU A 102 3.87 -2.23 3.50
CA LEU A 102 3.38 -3.41 2.79
C LEU A 102 2.29 -4.06 3.62
N VAL A 103 1.08 -4.03 3.08
CA VAL A 103 -0.10 -4.65 3.68
C VAL A 103 -0.32 -5.97 2.98
N VAL A 104 -0.27 -7.05 3.77
CA VAL A 104 -0.59 -8.41 3.33
C VAL A 104 -2.00 -8.73 3.81
N GLU A 105 -2.90 -8.96 2.87
CA GLU A 105 -4.26 -9.41 3.15
C GLU A 105 -4.59 -10.59 2.24
N ASP A 106 -4.90 -11.75 2.84
CA ASP A 106 -5.36 -12.92 2.08
C ASP A 106 -4.42 -13.25 0.91
N ASP A 107 -3.11 -13.34 1.19
CA ASP A 107 -2.04 -13.63 0.23
C ASP A 107 -1.90 -12.63 -0.94
N THR A 108 -2.58 -11.49 -0.85
CA THR A 108 -2.40 -10.35 -1.77
C THR A 108 -1.57 -9.28 -1.07
N VAL A 109 -0.60 -8.72 -1.80
CA VAL A 109 0.26 -7.66 -1.27
C VAL A 109 -0.11 -6.32 -1.90
N SER A 110 -0.25 -5.31 -1.05
CA SER A 110 -0.46 -3.93 -1.48
C SER A 110 0.51 -2.98 -0.79
N ILE A 111 0.77 -1.84 -1.45
CA ILE A 111 1.65 -0.78 -0.95
C ILE A 111 0.76 0.39 -0.53
N GLU A 112 0.84 0.77 0.73
CA GLU A 112 0.20 1.95 1.30
C GLU A 112 1.24 3.04 1.55
N GLU A 113 0.97 4.27 1.10
CA GLU A 113 1.81 5.43 1.40
C GLU A 113 1.37 6.04 2.73
N ILE A 114 2.17 5.84 3.77
CA ILE A 114 1.87 6.32 5.13
C ILE A 114 2.26 7.79 5.28
N LEU A 115 3.39 8.16 4.68
CA LEU A 115 3.91 9.52 4.75
C LEU A 115 4.71 9.83 3.48
N ASP A 116 4.48 11.01 2.93
CA ASP A 116 5.30 11.63 1.90
C ASP A 116 5.41 13.12 2.24
N CYS A 117 6.58 13.54 2.73
CA CYS A 117 6.81 14.90 3.21
C CYS A 117 8.25 15.36 3.04
N SER A 118 8.51 16.63 3.35
CA SER A 118 9.87 17.17 3.34
C SER A 118 10.69 16.62 4.52
N ALA A 119 12.00 16.55 4.35
CA ALA A 119 12.90 16.21 5.44
C ALA A 119 12.81 17.23 6.61
N ASP A 120 12.52 18.50 6.32
CA ASP A 120 12.32 19.52 7.36
C ASP A 120 11.11 19.24 8.25
N ASP A 121 10.05 18.64 7.72
CA ASP A 121 8.90 18.22 8.54
C ASP A 121 9.29 17.14 9.53
N ILE A 122 10.13 16.18 9.12
CA ILE A 122 10.66 15.15 10.01
C ILE A 122 11.60 15.75 11.07
N ARG A 123 12.45 16.73 10.70
CA ARG A 123 13.34 17.42 11.66
C ARG A 123 12.55 18.17 12.73
N ARG A 124 11.42 18.80 12.35
CA ARG A 124 10.59 19.60 13.26
C ARG A 124 9.70 18.75 14.17
N ASN A 125 9.13 17.67 13.64
CA ASN A 125 8.06 16.92 14.31
C ASN A 125 8.52 15.54 14.83
N GLY A 126 9.68 15.03 14.39
CA GLY A 126 10.21 13.76 14.83
C GLY A 126 10.81 13.82 16.23
N ALA A 127 10.52 12.82 17.06
CA ALA A 127 11.15 12.71 18.37
C ALA A 127 12.65 12.41 18.19
N SER A 128 13.51 13.30 18.68
CA SER A 128 14.96 13.08 18.66
C SER A 128 15.35 12.20 19.85
N SER A 129 15.83 11.00 19.56
CA SER A 129 16.42 10.11 20.56
C SER A 129 17.74 9.58 20.02
N ASP A 130 18.80 9.70 20.81
CA ASP A 130 20.09 9.05 20.53
C ASP A 130 20.60 9.27 19.08
N GLY A 131 20.59 10.52 18.61
CA GLY A 131 21.06 10.86 17.27
C GLY A 131 20.20 10.33 16.11
N SER A 132 18.92 10.05 16.36
CA SER A 132 17.95 9.62 15.35
C SER A 132 16.62 10.37 15.47
N PHE A 133 15.97 10.58 14.33
CA PHE A 133 14.59 11.07 14.26
C PHE A 133 13.64 9.88 14.24
N THR A 134 12.79 9.76 15.25
CA THR A 134 11.77 8.72 15.34
C THR A 134 10.41 9.28 14.94
N VAL A 135 9.77 8.63 13.97
CA VAL A 135 8.42 8.94 13.49
C VAL A 135 7.48 7.84 13.96
N SER A 136 6.47 8.20 14.75
CA SER A 136 5.38 7.31 15.10
C SER A 136 4.38 7.25 13.95
N ILE A 137 4.06 6.05 13.49
CA ILE A 137 3.10 5.81 12.39
C ILE A 137 1.79 5.17 12.88
N SER A 138 1.61 5.08 14.20
CA SER A 138 0.40 4.58 14.86
C SER A 138 -0.77 5.58 14.86
N GLY A 139 -0.56 6.84 14.44
CA GLY A 139 -1.56 7.91 14.46
C GLY A 139 -2.22 8.24 13.11
N ALA A 140 -1.96 7.45 12.08
CA ALA A 140 -2.59 7.59 10.75
C ALA A 140 -4.12 7.31 10.75
N THR A 141 -4.68 6.91 11.90
CA THR A 141 -6.11 6.65 12.12
C THR A 141 -6.62 7.30 13.42
N SER A 142 -6.07 8.44 13.85
CA SER A 142 -6.54 9.10 15.07
C SER A 142 -7.04 10.51 14.78
N GLU A 143 -8.37 10.64 14.77
CA GLU A 143 -9.11 11.87 14.99
C GLU A 143 -8.57 12.54 16.26
N ASN A 144 -7.75 13.59 16.08
CA ASN A 144 -7.54 14.76 16.95
C ASN A 144 -6.06 15.17 17.02
N GLY A 145 -5.73 16.18 16.22
CA GLY A 145 -4.82 17.25 16.63
C GLY A 145 -3.33 17.04 16.41
N ALA A 146 -2.79 17.92 15.55
CA ALA A 146 -1.36 18.24 15.39
C ALA A 146 -0.50 17.24 14.59
N GLY A 147 -0.77 17.21 13.29
CA GLY A 147 0.14 16.68 12.28
C GLY A 147 -0.69 16.31 11.06
N GLN A 148 -0.58 17.06 9.96
CA GLN A 148 -1.18 16.69 8.68
C GLN A 148 -0.54 15.39 8.18
N GLY A 149 -0.98 14.25 8.73
CA GLY A 149 -0.63 12.92 8.29
C GLY A 149 -1.43 12.63 7.02
N VAL A 150 -0.71 12.54 5.90
CA VAL A 150 -1.23 12.23 4.56
C VAL A 150 -2.02 10.90 4.53
N SER A 151 -1.86 10.04 5.54
CA SER A 151 -2.47 8.71 5.61
C SER A 151 -4.01 8.69 5.72
N GLU A 152 -4.67 9.72 6.24
CA GLU A 152 -6.15 9.79 6.27
C GLU A 152 -6.75 10.12 4.89
N ARG A 153 -5.94 10.57 3.92
CA ARG A 153 -6.40 10.98 2.59
C ARG A 153 -6.57 9.84 1.57
N LEU A 154 -6.19 8.61 1.91
CA LEU A 154 -6.20 7.50 0.93
C LEU A 154 -7.47 6.65 0.94
N ARG A 155 -8.34 6.77 1.95
CA ARG A 155 -9.65 6.12 1.95
C ARG A 155 -10.72 7.17 1.71
N LEU A 156 -11.37 7.11 0.54
CA LEU A 156 -12.54 7.93 0.26
C LEU A 156 -13.64 7.58 1.27
N PRO A 157 -14.28 8.55 1.92
CA PRO A 157 -15.49 8.34 2.70
C PRO A 157 -16.55 7.57 1.88
N ILE A 158 -17.39 6.78 2.56
CA ILE A 158 -18.46 6.02 1.89
C ILE A 158 -19.34 6.96 1.05
N GLU A 159 -19.64 8.15 1.56
CA GLU A 159 -20.43 9.18 0.87
C GLU A 159 -19.80 9.63 -0.46
N ASP A 160 -18.46 9.71 -0.51
CA ASP A 160 -17.73 10.06 -1.73
C ASP A 160 -17.64 8.88 -2.69
N ILE A 161 -17.51 7.65 -2.17
CA ILE A 161 -17.53 6.42 -2.99
C ILE A 161 -18.88 6.28 -3.68
N GLN A 162 -19.99 6.53 -2.98
CA GLN A 162 -21.35 6.42 -3.53
C GLN A 162 -21.66 7.47 -4.61
N GLN A 163 -20.86 8.54 -4.72
CA GLN A 163 -20.96 9.52 -5.82
C GLN A 163 -20.27 9.05 -7.10
N LEU A 164 -19.42 8.02 -7.02
CA LEU A 164 -18.75 7.43 -8.18
C LEU A 164 -19.74 6.66 -9.05
N LYS A 165 -19.40 6.50 -10.33
CA LYS A 165 -20.21 5.72 -11.25
C LYS A 165 -20.20 4.23 -10.87
N GLU A 166 -21.39 3.64 -10.73
CA GLU A 166 -21.54 2.18 -10.67
C GLU A 166 -21.18 1.55 -12.04
N THR A 167 -20.24 0.63 -12.04
CA THR A 167 -19.82 -0.13 -13.24
C THR A 167 -20.40 -1.54 -13.28
N GLY A 168 -20.94 -2.03 -12.17
CA GLY A 168 -21.62 -3.32 -12.09
C GLY A 168 -22.28 -3.51 -10.73
N SER A 169 -23.35 -4.28 -10.69
CA SER A 169 -24.03 -4.63 -9.44
C SER A 169 -24.73 -5.97 -9.56
N ALA A 170 -24.84 -6.70 -8.46
CA ALA A 170 -25.65 -7.91 -8.37
C ALA A 170 -26.33 -7.99 -7.00
N SER A 171 -27.46 -8.70 -6.95
CA SER A 171 -28.20 -8.95 -5.72
C SER A 171 -28.25 -10.44 -5.41
N TYR A 172 -28.03 -10.80 -4.15
CA TYR A 172 -28.16 -12.16 -3.65
C TYR A 172 -28.80 -12.14 -2.26
N GLY A 173 -30.04 -12.61 -2.16
CA GLY A 173 -30.83 -12.51 -0.93
C GLY A 173 -30.97 -11.05 -0.48
N PRO A 174 -30.64 -10.70 0.78
CA PRO A 174 -30.70 -9.33 1.28
C PRO A 174 -29.50 -8.47 0.85
N HIS A 175 -28.51 -9.06 0.17
CA HIS A 175 -27.26 -8.38 -0.16
C HIS A 175 -27.29 -7.80 -1.57
N ARG A 176 -26.91 -6.53 -1.71
CA ARG A 176 -26.58 -5.89 -2.97
C ARG A 176 -25.08 -5.59 -2.99
N ILE A 177 -24.40 -6.11 -3.99
CA ILE A 177 -22.96 -5.98 -4.18
C ILE A 177 -22.75 -5.03 -5.34
N VAL A 178 -22.01 -3.95 -5.12
CA VAL A 178 -21.84 -2.87 -6.10
C VAL A 178 -20.37 -2.63 -6.36
N GLN A 179 -19.99 -2.57 -7.63
CA GLN A 179 -18.68 -2.18 -8.11
C GLN A 179 -18.72 -0.76 -8.66
N TYR A 180 -17.84 0.09 -8.14
CA TYR A 180 -17.66 1.47 -8.59
C TYR A 180 -16.48 1.59 -9.55
N GLU A 181 -16.42 2.70 -10.30
CA GLU A 181 -15.41 2.93 -11.35
C GLU A 181 -13.96 2.95 -10.86
N ASN A 182 -13.71 3.26 -9.59
CA ASN A 182 -12.38 3.16 -8.98
C ASN A 182 -12.02 1.71 -8.54
N GLY A 183 -12.88 0.74 -8.85
CA GLY A 183 -12.74 -0.67 -8.51
C GLY A 183 -13.16 -1.03 -7.08
N THR A 184 -13.67 -0.08 -6.29
CA THR A 184 -14.17 -0.36 -4.94
C THR A 184 -15.43 -1.21 -4.99
N ILE A 185 -15.52 -2.17 -4.06
CA ILE A 185 -16.69 -3.00 -3.85
C ILE A 185 -17.34 -2.60 -2.53
N LEU A 186 -18.61 -2.19 -2.59
CA LEU A 186 -19.45 -2.05 -1.40
C LEU A 186 -20.48 -3.18 -1.37
N VAL A 187 -20.84 -3.57 -0.15
CA VAL A 187 -21.92 -4.52 0.10
C VAL A 187 -22.97 -3.81 0.93
N GLU A 188 -24.19 -3.80 0.44
CA GLU A 188 -25.37 -3.31 1.14
C GLU A 188 -26.20 -4.51 1.61
N THR A 189 -26.56 -4.56 2.88
CA THR A 189 -27.49 -5.56 3.41
C THR A 189 -28.77 -4.85 3.80
N ASN A 190 -29.90 -5.21 3.18
CA ASN A 190 -31.19 -4.53 3.37
C ASN A 190 -31.11 -3.00 3.17
N GLY A 191 -30.31 -2.57 2.18
CA GLY A 191 -30.10 -1.15 1.87
C GLY A 191 -29.11 -0.42 2.80
N ILE A 192 -28.48 -1.10 3.74
CA ILE A 192 -27.48 -0.52 4.65
C ILE A 192 -26.08 -0.95 4.21
N VAL A 193 -25.21 0.01 3.91
CA VAL A 193 -23.81 -0.25 3.58
C VAL A 193 -23.11 -0.91 4.76
N GLN A 194 -22.42 -2.00 4.48
CA GLN A 194 -21.67 -2.77 5.47
C GLN A 194 -20.21 -2.29 5.46
N GLU A 195 -19.68 -1.94 6.63
CA GLU A 195 -18.26 -1.53 6.77
C GLU A 195 -17.30 -2.67 6.39
N VAL A 196 -17.68 -3.91 6.68
CA VAL A 196 -16.85 -5.10 6.43
C VAL A 196 -17.52 -5.99 5.38
N ALA A 197 -17.17 -5.75 4.11
CA ALA A 197 -17.74 -6.48 2.97
C ALA A 197 -17.27 -7.94 2.84
N LYS A 198 -16.01 -8.23 3.20
CA LYS A 198 -15.32 -9.48 2.81
C LYS A 198 -15.98 -10.78 3.34
N PRO A 199 -16.42 -10.87 4.62
CA PRO A 199 -17.11 -12.05 5.13
C PRO A 199 -18.41 -12.34 4.36
N ILE A 200 -19.19 -11.31 4.06
CA ILE A 200 -20.44 -11.42 3.32
C ILE A 200 -20.17 -11.89 1.88
N LEU A 201 -19.15 -11.34 1.23
CA LEU A 201 -18.74 -11.80 -0.10
C LEU A 201 -18.34 -13.28 -0.11
N ARG A 202 -17.64 -13.76 0.94
CA ARG A 202 -17.28 -15.20 1.05
C ARG A 202 -18.51 -16.09 1.22
N GLU A 203 -19.50 -15.66 1.99
CA GLU A 203 -20.77 -16.38 2.13
C GLU A 203 -21.53 -16.46 0.81
N VAL A 204 -21.65 -15.33 0.10
CA VAL A 204 -22.30 -15.27 -1.22
C VAL A 204 -21.53 -16.12 -2.23
N ALA A 205 -20.19 -16.05 -2.27
CA ALA A 205 -19.36 -16.85 -3.16
C ALA A 205 -19.58 -18.35 -2.94
N LYS A 206 -19.58 -18.80 -1.68
CA LYS A 206 -19.83 -20.20 -1.32
C LYS A 206 -21.21 -20.67 -1.79
N ALA A 207 -22.22 -19.82 -1.67
CA ALA A 207 -23.59 -20.17 -2.06
C ALA A 207 -23.81 -20.15 -3.58
N THR A 208 -23.05 -19.32 -4.31
CA THR A 208 -23.15 -19.16 -5.77
C THR A 208 -22.15 -20.03 -6.54
N GLY A 209 -21.24 -20.72 -5.85
CA GLY A 209 -20.21 -21.56 -6.47
C GLY A 209 -19.02 -20.78 -7.04
N VAL A 210 -18.87 -19.50 -6.69
CA VAL A 210 -17.71 -18.69 -7.09
C VAL A 210 -16.49 -19.08 -6.25
N GLU A 211 -15.38 -19.38 -6.92
CA GLU A 211 -14.13 -19.74 -6.25
C GLU A 211 -13.57 -18.55 -5.44
N ILE A 212 -13.22 -18.81 -4.17
CA ILE A 212 -12.62 -17.82 -3.26
C ILE A 212 -11.10 -17.68 -3.45
N SER A 213 -10.47 -18.58 -4.19
CA SER A 213 -9.05 -18.56 -4.57
C SER A 213 -8.88 -18.15 -6.03
N ASN A 214 -7.73 -17.57 -6.37
CA ASN A 214 -7.32 -17.32 -7.75
C ASN A 214 -6.62 -18.54 -8.37
N ALA A 215 -6.26 -18.45 -9.66
CA ALA A 215 -5.60 -19.54 -10.39
C ALA A 215 -4.21 -19.94 -9.82
N ALA A 216 -3.58 -19.07 -9.03
CA ALA A 216 -2.32 -19.33 -8.35
C ALA A 216 -2.51 -19.98 -6.96
N GLY A 217 -3.75 -20.19 -6.52
CA GLY A 217 -4.09 -20.78 -5.22
C GLY A 217 -4.24 -19.76 -4.08
N ASN A 218 -3.96 -18.48 -4.33
CA ASN A 218 -4.04 -17.41 -3.32
C ASN A 218 -5.49 -16.96 -3.12
N MET A 219 -5.84 -16.53 -1.91
CA MET A 219 -7.18 -16.00 -1.61
C MET A 219 -7.49 -14.70 -2.38
N LYS A 220 -8.74 -14.54 -2.82
CA LYS A 220 -9.19 -13.32 -3.51
C LYS A 220 -9.43 -12.19 -2.52
N ASN A 221 -8.96 -10.99 -2.86
CA ASN A 221 -9.32 -9.77 -2.15
C ASN A 221 -10.77 -9.34 -2.42
N THR A 222 -11.27 -8.35 -1.67
CA THR A 222 -12.65 -7.85 -1.78
C THR A 222 -13.01 -7.42 -3.21
N ARG A 223 -12.07 -6.81 -3.93
CA ARG A 223 -12.29 -6.31 -5.30
C ARG A 223 -12.45 -7.45 -6.31
N SER A 224 -11.51 -8.39 -6.32
CA SER A 224 -11.57 -9.52 -7.26
C SER A 224 -12.73 -10.46 -6.94
N LEU A 225 -12.95 -10.79 -5.66
CA LEU A 225 -14.07 -11.63 -5.24
C LEU A 225 -15.42 -10.97 -5.58
N GLY A 226 -15.59 -9.68 -5.27
CA GLY A 226 -16.80 -8.94 -5.59
C GLY A 226 -17.07 -8.86 -7.09
N SER A 227 -16.03 -8.61 -7.90
CA SER A 227 -16.18 -8.58 -9.37
C SER A 227 -16.60 -9.94 -9.94
N ASP A 228 -16.05 -11.04 -9.42
CA ASP A 228 -16.40 -12.38 -9.88
C ASP A 228 -17.82 -12.78 -9.47
N ILE A 229 -18.25 -12.40 -8.27
CA ILE A 229 -19.65 -12.60 -7.83
C ILE A 229 -20.62 -11.80 -8.71
N ILE A 230 -20.31 -10.53 -9.00
CA ILE A 230 -21.15 -9.70 -9.88
C ILE A 230 -21.27 -10.37 -11.26
N LYS A 231 -20.17 -10.85 -11.84
CA LYS A 231 -20.19 -11.56 -13.14
C LYS A 231 -20.98 -12.86 -13.10
N ALA A 232 -20.97 -13.58 -11.99
CA ALA A 232 -21.70 -14.85 -11.87
C ALA A 232 -23.22 -14.66 -11.68
N LEU A 233 -23.64 -13.50 -11.20
CA LEU A 233 -25.03 -13.18 -10.86
C LEU A 233 -25.72 -12.20 -11.81
N SER A 234 -24.98 -11.61 -12.76
CA SER A 234 -25.50 -10.73 -13.81
C SER A 234 -25.80 -11.49 -15.10
#